data_AF-A0A7W1IXM1-F1
#
_entry.id   AF-A0A7W1IXM1-F1
#
_cell.length_a   1.000
_cell.length_b   1.000
_cell.length_c   1.000
_cell.angle_alpha   90.00
_cell.angle_beta   90.00
_cell.angle_gamma   90.00
#
_symmetry.space_group_name_H-M   'P 1'
#
loop_
_entity.id
_entity.type
_entity.pdbx_description
1 polymer ?
#
loop_
_entity_poly.entity_id
_entity_poly.type
_entity_poly.pdbx_seq_one_letter_code
_entity_poly.pdbx_strand_id
1 'polypeptide(L)'
;MNLELVENIANAVLYEGYMLYPYRASSVKNRQRFNWGALAPESYSRAQGGTEAWEMQTECLLESTEETTLDIKVRFLHLVSREIGKLETPLIDLPTDVEPDFQLVQTLEAGGQLFQTWQEAVEREVNLPTFNFSEISETRQQNFSFPTTRGLEPLRDENEQIVGVIIRTQQEIFGVIELQIEEDRNQKPEIRNQKLFKLTVRVKNLTALENAKEQSRDDALLHSLVSTHTILSATDGEFVSLLEPPDELREAVAACRNTGTYPVLAGTDGTRDCMLSSPIILYDYPQIAAESAGDLFDGAEIDEILTLRIMTMTDEEKH
;
A
#
# COMPACT_ATOMS: atom_id res chain seq x y z
N MET A 1 -20.31 -3.77 -9.42
CA MET A 1 -20.92 -3.76 -8.06
C MET A 1 -20.02 -2.86 -7.20
N ASN A 2 -20.52 -2.01 -6.29
CA ASN A 2 -19.77 -0.89 -5.70
C ASN A 2 -18.32 -1.19 -5.29
N LEU A 3 -18.05 -2.37 -4.73
CA LEU A 3 -16.70 -2.80 -4.36
C LEU A 3 -15.70 -2.72 -5.52
N GLU A 4 -16.05 -3.13 -6.73
CA GLU A 4 -15.16 -3.07 -7.90
C GLU A 4 -14.78 -1.62 -8.28
N LEU A 5 -15.73 -0.68 -8.14
CA LEU A 5 -15.44 0.74 -8.34
C LEU A 5 -14.52 1.27 -7.25
N VAL A 6 -14.76 0.88 -5.99
CA VAL A 6 -13.91 1.23 -4.84
C VAL A 6 -12.50 0.67 -5.00
N GLU A 7 -12.35 -0.56 -5.50
CA GLU A 7 -11.05 -1.17 -5.78
C GLU A 7 -10.28 -0.41 -6.87
N ASN A 8 -10.96 0.04 -7.92
CA ASN A 8 -10.31 0.87 -8.95
C ASN A 8 -9.83 2.21 -8.37
N ILE A 9 -10.64 2.86 -7.52
CA ILE A 9 -10.25 4.09 -6.84
C ILE A 9 -9.06 3.82 -5.91
N ALA A 10 -9.12 2.73 -5.14
CA ALA A 10 -8.05 2.29 -4.26
C ALA A 10 -6.76 2.03 -5.03
N ASN A 11 -6.82 1.42 -6.22
CA ASN A 11 -5.66 1.25 -7.11
C ASN A 11 -5.08 2.61 -7.52
N ALA A 12 -5.92 3.54 -7.96
CA ALA A 12 -5.47 4.87 -8.35
C ALA A 12 -4.76 5.60 -7.18
N VAL A 13 -5.36 5.56 -5.99
CA VAL A 13 -4.82 6.20 -4.78
C VAL A 13 -3.55 5.50 -4.27
N LEU A 14 -3.46 4.17 -4.42
CA LEU A 14 -2.30 3.37 -4.01
C LEU A 14 -1.01 3.84 -4.69
N TYR A 15 -1.12 4.32 -5.93
CA TYR A 15 0.01 4.81 -6.73
C TYR A 15 0.11 6.35 -6.80
N GLU A 16 -0.93 7.10 -6.43
CA GLU A 16 -0.95 8.57 -6.51
C GLU A 16 0.12 9.23 -5.61
N GLY A 17 0.35 8.67 -4.42
CA GLY A 17 1.48 9.07 -3.55
C GLY A 17 2.79 8.36 -3.85
N TYR A 18 2.75 7.30 -4.67
CA TYR A 18 3.84 6.38 -4.89
C TYR A 18 4.15 6.26 -6.38
N MET A 19 4.68 7.35 -6.96
CA MET A 19 5.15 7.35 -8.33
C MET A 19 6.43 6.49 -8.45
N LEU A 20 6.25 5.21 -8.73
CA LEU A 20 7.29 4.21 -9.02
C LEU A 20 7.99 4.38 -10.37
N TYR A 21 7.68 5.43 -11.11
CA TYR A 21 8.35 5.65 -12.38
C TYR A 21 9.79 6.12 -12.11
N PRO A 22 10.83 5.63 -12.80
CA PRO A 22 12.14 6.23 -12.72
C PRO A 22 12.07 7.56 -13.43
N TYR A 23 11.65 8.57 -12.70
CA TYR A 23 12.22 9.88 -12.88
C TYR A 23 13.73 9.72 -12.68
N ARG A 24 14.52 10.56 -13.33
CA ARG A 24 15.98 10.44 -13.34
C ARG A 24 16.52 10.25 -11.91
N ALA A 25 17.53 9.41 -11.70
CA ALA A 25 18.17 9.25 -10.39
C ALA A 25 18.65 10.59 -9.79
N SER A 26 18.90 11.59 -10.64
CA SER A 26 19.25 12.98 -10.29
C SER A 26 18.06 13.91 -10.02
N SER A 27 16.82 13.50 -10.29
CA SER A 27 15.63 14.34 -10.12
C SER A 27 15.35 14.60 -8.64
N VAL A 28 15.30 15.88 -8.26
CA VAL A 28 15.00 16.31 -6.87
C VAL A 28 13.66 15.73 -6.37
N LYS A 29 12.67 15.55 -7.27
CA LYS A 29 11.38 14.90 -6.98
C LYS A 29 11.50 13.43 -6.55
N ASN A 30 12.59 12.75 -6.87
CA ASN A 30 12.88 11.37 -6.41
C ASN A 30 13.64 11.31 -5.09
N ARG A 31 14.36 12.38 -4.73
CA ARG A 31 15.13 12.42 -3.49
C ARG A 31 14.25 12.63 -2.25
N GLN A 32 13.04 13.15 -2.45
CA GLN A 32 12.01 13.28 -1.43
C GLN A 32 10.73 12.60 -1.91
N ARG A 33 10.68 11.27 -1.75
CA ARG A 33 9.44 10.52 -1.96
C ARG A 33 8.46 10.89 -0.87
N PHE A 34 7.37 11.55 -1.25
CA PHE A 34 6.24 11.85 -0.38
C PHE A 34 5.40 10.57 -0.22
N ASN A 35 5.88 9.64 0.60
CA ASN A 35 5.18 8.39 0.88
C ASN A 35 4.04 8.66 1.88
N TRP A 36 2.99 9.37 1.45
CA TRP A 36 1.79 9.52 2.26
C TRP A 36 1.26 8.13 2.62
N GLY A 37 0.92 7.94 3.90
CA GLY A 37 0.46 6.64 4.40
C GLY A 37 1.55 5.58 4.55
N ALA A 38 2.84 5.96 4.53
CA ALA A 38 3.90 5.04 4.94
C ALA A 38 3.84 4.77 6.44
N LEU A 39 3.78 3.49 6.80
CA LEU A 39 3.94 3.02 8.16
C LEU A 39 5.30 2.34 8.27
N ALA A 40 6.29 3.06 8.80
CA ALA A 40 7.62 2.56 9.08
C ALA A 40 7.63 1.61 10.30
N PRO A 41 8.65 0.76 10.44
CA PRO A 41 8.83 -0.03 11.65
C PRO A 41 8.74 0.83 12.93
N GLU A 42 8.03 0.35 13.95
CA GLU A 42 7.86 1.08 15.22
C GLU A 42 9.21 1.50 15.82
N SER A 43 10.21 0.61 15.79
CA SER A 43 11.55 0.92 16.31
C SER A 43 12.21 2.08 15.56
N TYR A 44 12.02 2.17 14.24
CA TYR A 44 12.51 3.27 13.40
C TYR A 44 11.78 4.57 13.71
N SER A 45 10.45 4.54 13.68
CA SER A 45 9.63 5.71 14.01
C SER A 45 10.03 6.31 15.36
N ARG A 46 10.12 5.48 16.41
CA ARG A 46 10.54 5.93 17.75
C ARG A 46 11.99 6.45 17.78
N ALA A 47 12.91 5.77 17.08
CA ALA A 47 14.32 6.17 17.02
C ALA A 47 14.51 7.54 16.35
N GLN A 48 13.70 7.86 15.34
CA GLN A 48 13.74 9.11 14.59
C GLN A 48 12.79 10.19 15.14
N GLY A 49 12.33 10.04 16.40
CA GLY A 49 11.49 11.03 17.08
C GLY A 49 10.05 11.13 16.56
N GLY A 50 9.53 10.08 15.92
CA GLY A 50 8.17 10.01 15.40
C GLY A 50 7.97 10.77 14.08
N THR A 51 9.05 11.02 13.34
CA THR A 51 9.00 11.70 12.03
C THR A 51 8.25 10.89 10.98
N GLU A 52 8.38 9.57 11.00
CA GLU A 52 7.58 8.63 10.22
C GLU A 52 6.55 7.96 11.12
N ALA A 53 5.32 7.79 10.65
CA ALA A 53 4.29 7.06 11.39
C ALA A 53 4.63 5.55 11.41
N TRP A 54 4.20 4.84 12.45
CA TRP A 54 4.23 3.37 12.52
C TRP A 54 2.82 2.77 12.67
N GLU A 55 1.83 3.65 12.81
CA GLU A 55 0.43 3.32 13.03
C GLU A 55 -0.46 4.28 12.22
N MET A 56 -1.54 3.74 11.65
CA MET A 56 -2.66 4.47 11.06
C MET A 56 -3.94 4.13 11.83
N GLN A 57 -4.81 5.12 12.07
CA GLN A 57 -6.12 4.90 12.70
C GLN A 57 -7.25 5.45 11.84
N THR A 58 -8.20 4.58 11.52
CA THR A 58 -9.47 4.90 10.87
C THR A 58 -10.60 4.78 11.90
N GLU A 59 -11.37 5.84 12.07
CA GLU A 59 -12.63 5.86 12.80
C GLU A 59 -13.77 6.31 11.90
N CYS A 60 -14.85 5.53 11.88
CA CYS A 60 -16.06 5.83 11.13
C CYS A 60 -17.31 5.32 11.85
N LEU A 61 -18.48 5.74 11.38
CA LEU A 61 -19.75 5.34 11.94
C LEU A 61 -20.53 4.46 10.95
N LEU A 62 -21.19 3.45 11.48
CA LEU A 62 -22.04 2.52 10.75
C LEU A 62 -23.41 2.42 11.42
N GLU A 63 -24.45 2.69 10.66
CA GLU A 63 -25.83 2.35 10.99
C GLU A 63 -26.06 0.88 10.63
N SER A 64 -26.34 0.04 11.63
CA SER A 64 -26.42 -1.41 11.46
C SER A 64 -27.74 -1.98 11.97
N THR A 65 -28.08 -3.15 11.45
CA THR A 65 -29.10 -4.07 11.93
C THR A 65 -28.44 -5.34 12.49
N GLU A 66 -29.24 -6.31 12.97
CA GLU A 66 -28.73 -7.61 13.41
C GLU A 66 -28.20 -8.48 12.25
N GLU A 67 -28.66 -8.23 11.03
CA GLU A 67 -28.25 -8.93 9.81
C GLU A 67 -27.01 -8.31 9.15
N THR A 68 -26.53 -7.17 9.68
CA THR A 68 -25.39 -6.48 9.08
C THR A 68 -24.13 -7.32 9.17
N THR A 69 -23.42 -7.43 8.05
CA THR A 69 -22.06 -7.94 7.99
C THR A 69 -21.08 -6.82 7.64
N LEU A 70 -19.86 -6.91 8.15
CA LEU A 70 -18.78 -5.95 7.87
C LEU A 70 -17.54 -6.69 7.38
N ASP A 71 -17.07 -6.31 6.20
CA ASP A 71 -15.79 -6.73 5.65
C ASP A 71 -14.79 -5.58 5.72
N ILE A 72 -13.56 -5.89 6.12
CA ILE A 72 -12.48 -4.93 6.26
C ILE A 72 -11.25 -5.47 5.54
N LYS A 73 -10.72 -4.63 4.66
CA LYS A 73 -9.54 -4.91 3.85
C LYS A 73 -8.52 -3.80 4.06
N VAL A 74 -7.27 -4.19 4.33
CA VAL A 74 -6.14 -3.27 4.35
C VAL A 74 -5.25 -3.55 3.16
N ARG A 75 -4.91 -2.51 2.41
CA ARG A 75 -4.00 -2.60 1.25
C ARG A 75 -2.84 -1.64 1.42
N PHE A 76 -1.69 -2.04 0.89
CA PHE A 76 -0.46 -1.25 0.90
C PHE A 76 0.53 -1.78 -0.15
N LEU A 77 1.55 -0.98 -0.45
CA LEU A 77 2.69 -1.36 -1.27
C LEU A 77 3.83 -1.87 -0.39
N HIS A 78 4.35 -3.03 -0.75
CA HIS A 78 5.55 -3.62 -0.16
C HIS A 78 6.70 -3.46 -1.14
N LEU A 79 7.73 -2.72 -0.76
CA LEU A 79 8.84 -2.39 -1.64
C LEU A 79 9.74 -3.59 -1.88
N VAL A 80 10.22 -3.73 -3.11
CA VAL A 80 11.17 -4.76 -3.53
C VAL A 80 12.39 -4.09 -4.10
N SER A 81 13.57 -4.43 -3.58
CA SER A 81 14.84 -4.03 -4.19
C SER A 81 15.06 -4.86 -5.44
N ARG A 82 15.17 -4.22 -6.61
CA ARG A 82 15.56 -4.85 -7.86
C ARG A 82 16.96 -4.40 -8.25
N GLU A 83 17.92 -5.29 -8.10
CA GLU A 83 19.33 -5.04 -8.38
C GLU A 83 19.81 -5.84 -9.59
N ILE A 84 20.82 -5.33 -10.29
CA ILE A 84 21.43 -6.01 -11.43
C ILE A 84 22.81 -6.53 -11.04
N GLY A 85 22.99 -7.85 -11.13
CA GLY A 85 24.28 -8.52 -10.97
C GLY A 85 24.87 -8.85 -12.34
N LYS A 86 26.08 -8.37 -12.63
CA LYS A 86 26.86 -8.78 -13.80
C LYS A 86 27.74 -9.98 -13.46
N LEU A 87 27.67 -11.04 -14.26
CA LEU A 87 28.55 -12.19 -14.10
C LEU A 87 29.91 -11.88 -14.72
N GLU A 88 31.00 -12.27 -14.06
CA GLU A 88 32.34 -12.17 -14.64
C GLU A 88 32.51 -13.14 -15.81
N THR A 89 31.94 -14.34 -15.68
CA THR A 89 31.95 -15.39 -16.70
C THR A 89 30.52 -15.79 -17.05
N PRO A 90 30.12 -15.76 -18.33
CA PRO A 90 28.79 -16.19 -18.72
C PRO A 90 28.50 -17.65 -18.38
N LEU A 91 27.27 -17.93 -17.97
CA LEU A 91 26.79 -19.27 -17.63
C LEU A 91 25.79 -19.76 -18.68
N ILE A 92 25.66 -21.08 -18.82
CA ILE A 92 24.61 -21.68 -19.67
C ILE A 92 23.28 -21.67 -18.91
N ASP A 93 23.35 -22.06 -17.63
CA ASP A 93 22.22 -22.13 -16.70
C ASP A 93 22.63 -21.59 -15.33
N LEU A 94 21.66 -21.05 -14.58
CA LEU A 94 21.87 -20.66 -13.19
C LEU A 94 22.01 -21.92 -12.32
N PRO A 95 22.98 -21.96 -11.39
CA PRO A 95 23.04 -23.02 -10.41
C PRO A 95 21.78 -23.00 -9.51
N THR A 96 21.25 -24.16 -9.16
CA THR A 96 20.03 -24.27 -8.33
C THR A 96 20.30 -24.11 -6.83
N ASP A 97 21.50 -24.46 -6.39
CA ASP A 97 21.81 -24.65 -4.96
C ASP A 97 22.73 -23.54 -4.41
N VAL A 98 23.33 -22.74 -5.28
CA VAL A 98 24.31 -21.71 -4.91
C VAL A 98 24.13 -20.52 -5.84
N GLU A 99 24.13 -19.32 -5.26
CA GLU A 99 24.13 -18.10 -6.07
C GLU A 99 25.47 -17.92 -6.78
N PRO A 100 25.48 -17.58 -8.07
CA PRO A 100 26.71 -17.32 -8.78
C PRO A 100 27.39 -16.05 -8.25
N ASP A 101 28.71 -15.96 -8.39
CA ASP A 101 29.42 -14.72 -8.12
C ASP A 101 29.08 -13.68 -9.20
N PHE A 102 28.58 -12.52 -8.75
CA PHE A 102 28.29 -11.37 -9.61
C PHE A 102 28.78 -10.08 -8.97
N GLN A 103 29.05 -9.10 -9.84
CA GLN A 103 29.27 -7.72 -9.43
C GLN A 103 27.97 -6.94 -9.57
N LEU A 104 27.50 -6.30 -8.50
CA LEU A 104 26.37 -5.38 -8.58
C LEU A 104 26.70 -4.19 -9.47
N VAL A 105 25.82 -3.89 -10.42
CA VAL A 105 25.95 -2.79 -11.37
C VAL A 105 24.66 -1.97 -11.42
N GLN A 106 24.78 -0.69 -11.77
CA GLN A 106 23.60 0.17 -11.95
C GLN A 106 22.82 -0.20 -13.20
N THR A 107 23.52 -0.61 -14.26
CA THR A 107 22.92 -1.01 -15.53
C THR A 107 23.68 -2.15 -16.19
N LEU A 108 22.98 -3.00 -16.95
CA LEU A 108 23.57 -4.04 -17.79
C LEU A 108 22.78 -4.17 -19.09
N GLU A 109 23.48 -4.20 -20.23
CA GLU A 109 22.88 -4.54 -21.51
C GLU A 109 22.99 -6.05 -21.75
N ALA A 110 21.87 -6.70 -22.08
CA ALA A 110 21.81 -8.12 -22.39
C ALA A 110 20.71 -8.36 -23.44
N GLY A 111 21.01 -9.12 -24.50
CA GLY A 111 20.03 -9.47 -25.52
C GLY A 111 19.41 -8.27 -26.25
N GLY A 112 20.13 -7.15 -26.36
CA GLY A 112 19.64 -5.91 -26.96
C GLY A 112 18.70 -5.08 -26.07
N GLN A 113 18.51 -5.46 -24.80
CA GLN A 113 17.74 -4.72 -23.81
C GLN A 113 18.67 -4.17 -22.70
N LEU A 114 18.35 -2.97 -22.19
CA LEU A 114 19.04 -2.35 -21.06
C LEU A 114 18.29 -2.62 -19.76
N PHE A 115 18.95 -3.27 -18.81
CA PHE A 115 18.43 -3.54 -17.47
C PHE A 115 19.06 -2.58 -16.46
N GLN A 116 18.28 -2.09 -15.49
CA GLN A 116 18.73 -1.11 -14.50
C GLN A 116 18.33 -1.47 -13.07
N THR A 117 19.11 -1.06 -12.08
CA THR A 117 18.78 -1.21 -10.65
C THR A 117 17.75 -0.15 -10.23
N TRP A 118 16.67 -0.56 -9.55
CA TRP A 118 15.62 0.32 -9.03
C TRP A 118 14.81 -0.36 -7.91
N GLN A 119 13.80 0.34 -7.38
CA GLN A 119 12.87 -0.24 -6.41
C GLN A 119 11.51 -0.46 -7.07
N GLU A 120 11.05 -1.70 -7.02
CA GLU A 120 9.71 -2.10 -7.41
C GLU A 120 8.77 -2.03 -6.20
N ALA A 121 7.48 -2.26 -6.42
CA ALA A 121 6.55 -2.55 -5.33
C ALA A 121 5.59 -3.67 -5.70
N VAL A 122 5.26 -4.45 -4.67
CA VAL A 122 4.25 -5.50 -4.72
C VAL A 122 3.05 -5.03 -3.92
N GLU A 123 1.86 -5.09 -4.52
CA GLU A 123 0.63 -4.84 -3.81
C GLU A 123 0.37 -5.94 -2.78
N ARG A 124 0.06 -5.54 -1.55
CA ARG A 124 -0.34 -6.44 -0.47
C ARG A 124 -1.75 -6.14 -0.04
N GLU A 125 -2.47 -7.21 0.25
CA GLU A 125 -3.84 -7.18 0.75
C GLU A 125 -3.92 -8.07 1.98
N VAL A 126 -4.56 -7.56 3.03
CA VAL A 126 -4.88 -8.31 4.25
C VAL A 126 -6.36 -8.13 4.53
N ASN A 127 -7.11 -9.24 4.46
CA ASN A 127 -8.53 -9.28 4.77
C ASN A 127 -8.75 -9.76 6.21
N LEU A 128 -9.61 -9.06 6.94
CA LEU A 128 -10.12 -9.53 8.22
C LEU A 128 -11.28 -10.51 7.99
N PRO A 129 -11.50 -11.49 8.88
CA PRO A 129 -12.73 -12.26 8.90
C PRO A 129 -13.95 -11.35 8.95
N THR A 130 -14.95 -11.64 8.11
CA THR A 130 -16.24 -10.95 8.10
C THR A 130 -16.83 -10.91 9.52
N PHE A 131 -17.21 -9.71 9.95
CA PHE A 131 -17.76 -9.47 11.28
C PHE A 131 -19.29 -9.41 11.22
N ASN A 132 -19.95 -10.07 12.18
CA ASN A 132 -21.40 -10.02 12.36
C ASN A 132 -21.74 -9.22 13.63
N PHE A 133 -22.70 -8.30 13.53
CA PHE A 133 -23.10 -7.44 14.66
C PHE A 133 -23.96 -8.17 15.72
N SER A 134 -24.23 -9.45 15.54
CA SER A 134 -24.80 -10.31 16.59
C SER A 134 -23.74 -10.76 17.62
N GLU A 135 -22.44 -10.63 17.32
CA GLU A 135 -21.31 -11.06 18.16
C GLU A 135 -20.56 -9.88 18.81
N ILE A 136 -21.29 -8.88 19.31
CA ILE A 136 -20.67 -7.69 19.92
C ILE A 136 -20.09 -8.05 21.29
N SER A 137 -18.86 -8.55 21.30
CA SER A 137 -17.98 -8.42 22.46
C SER A 137 -16.53 -8.55 22.05
N GLU A 138 -15.75 -7.53 22.42
CA GLU A 138 -14.27 -7.46 22.43
C GLU A 138 -13.57 -6.96 21.17
N THR A 139 -12.47 -6.25 21.41
CA THR A 139 -11.49 -5.84 20.41
C THR A 139 -10.91 -7.07 19.72
N ARG A 140 -10.98 -7.11 18.40
CA ARG A 140 -10.36 -8.17 17.58
C ARG A 140 -8.98 -7.72 17.11
N GLN A 141 -8.04 -8.65 17.04
CA GLN A 141 -6.71 -8.41 16.50
C GLN A 141 -6.35 -9.52 15.51
N GLN A 142 -5.76 -9.12 14.39
CA GLN A 142 -5.22 -10.04 13.40
C GLN A 142 -3.79 -9.64 13.06
N ASN A 143 -2.87 -10.59 13.24
CA ASN A 143 -1.49 -10.45 12.80
C ASN A 143 -1.39 -10.83 11.33
N PHE A 144 -0.48 -10.18 10.61
CA PHE A 144 -0.09 -10.56 9.25
C PHE A 144 1.43 -10.48 9.09
N SER A 145 1.96 -11.29 8.20
CA SER A 145 3.38 -11.25 7.84
C SER A 145 3.61 -11.55 6.37
N PHE A 146 4.68 -10.94 5.84
CA PHE A 146 5.25 -11.25 4.54
C PHE A 146 6.74 -11.51 4.76
N PRO A 147 7.23 -12.75 4.59
CA PRO A 147 8.61 -13.08 4.91
C PRO A 147 9.58 -12.44 3.92
N THR A 148 10.85 -12.34 4.31
CA THR A 148 11.95 -12.01 3.41
C THR A 148 11.99 -13.00 2.25
N THR A 149 12.10 -12.49 1.04
CA THR A 149 12.32 -13.32 -0.16
C THR A 149 13.49 -12.76 -0.96
N ARG A 150 14.19 -13.65 -1.64
CA ARG A 150 15.26 -13.30 -2.56
C ARG A 150 15.23 -14.25 -3.75
N GLY A 151 15.13 -13.70 -4.95
CA GLY A 151 15.06 -14.45 -6.20
C GLY A 151 16.03 -13.90 -7.23
N LEU A 152 16.56 -14.80 -8.08
CA LEU A 152 17.42 -14.45 -9.20
C LEU A 152 16.73 -14.85 -10.50
N GLU A 153 16.68 -13.92 -11.44
CA GLU A 153 16.23 -14.16 -12.81
C GLU A 153 17.40 -13.97 -13.78
N PRO A 154 17.65 -14.90 -14.72
CA PRO A 154 18.78 -14.82 -15.61
C PRO A 154 18.61 -13.75 -16.69
N LEU A 155 19.67 -13.00 -16.96
CA LEU A 155 19.78 -12.10 -18.10
C LEU A 155 20.60 -12.75 -19.20
N ARG A 156 19.96 -13.06 -20.34
CA ARG A 156 20.59 -13.77 -21.46
C ARG A 156 21.03 -12.81 -22.56
N ASP A 157 22.17 -13.10 -23.18
CA ASP A 157 22.65 -12.43 -24.38
C ASP A 157 22.07 -13.05 -25.67
N GLU A 158 22.49 -12.53 -26.82
CA GLU A 158 22.06 -13.03 -28.14
C GLU A 158 22.47 -14.48 -28.43
N ASN A 159 23.42 -15.02 -27.65
CA ASN A 159 23.89 -16.40 -27.76
C ASN A 159 23.20 -17.33 -26.74
N GLU A 160 22.13 -16.87 -26.10
CA GLU A 160 21.41 -17.57 -25.02
C GLU A 160 22.27 -17.84 -23.77
N GLN A 161 23.41 -17.16 -23.62
CA GLN A 161 24.26 -17.27 -22.44
C GLN A 161 23.83 -16.25 -21.38
N ILE A 162 23.83 -16.69 -20.13
CA ILE A 162 23.51 -15.85 -18.98
C ILE A 162 24.72 -14.97 -18.67
N VAL A 163 24.60 -13.67 -18.91
CA VAL A 163 25.65 -12.66 -18.70
C VAL A 163 25.44 -11.85 -17.42
N GLY A 164 24.26 -11.99 -16.80
CA GLY A 164 23.92 -11.33 -15.56
C GLY A 164 22.66 -11.93 -14.93
N VAL A 165 22.24 -11.33 -13.82
CA VAL A 165 21.04 -11.69 -13.08
C VAL A 165 20.30 -10.44 -12.62
N ILE A 166 18.97 -10.48 -12.65
CA ILE A 166 18.11 -9.58 -11.89
C ILE A 166 17.93 -10.21 -10.52
N ILE A 167 18.22 -9.46 -9.47
CA ILE A 167 18.05 -9.88 -8.08
C ILE A 167 16.87 -9.11 -7.51
N ARG A 168 15.82 -9.82 -7.10
CA ARG A 168 14.68 -9.22 -6.39
C ARG A 168 14.73 -9.62 -4.94
N THR A 169 14.94 -8.65 -4.07
CA THR A 169 14.94 -8.84 -2.62
C THR A 169 13.78 -8.09 -1.99
N GLN A 170 12.92 -8.82 -1.31
CA GLN A 170 11.87 -8.26 -0.47
C GLN A 170 12.25 -8.47 0.99
N GLN A 171 12.08 -7.45 1.83
CA GLN A 171 12.31 -7.58 3.26
C GLN A 171 11.09 -8.15 3.99
N GLU A 172 11.28 -8.55 5.24
CA GLU A 172 10.16 -8.96 6.06
C GLU A 172 9.26 -7.77 6.38
N ILE A 173 7.94 -8.00 6.37
CA ILE A 173 6.93 -7.16 7.02
C ILE A 173 6.19 -8.00 8.04
N PHE A 174 6.05 -7.46 9.25
CA PHE A 174 5.16 -7.97 10.29
C PHE A 174 4.28 -6.84 10.82
N GLY A 175 2.98 -7.07 10.89
CA GLY A 175 2.05 -6.07 11.38
C GLY A 175 0.79 -6.64 12.00
N VAL A 176 -0.01 -5.74 12.56
CA VAL A 176 -1.24 -6.06 13.28
C VAL A 176 -2.34 -5.12 12.82
N ILE A 177 -3.53 -5.67 12.60
CA ILE A 177 -4.77 -4.92 12.41
C ILE A 177 -5.62 -5.13 13.66
N GLU A 178 -6.00 -4.04 14.32
CA GLU A 178 -6.91 -4.05 15.47
C GLU A 178 -8.25 -3.47 15.04
N LEU A 179 -9.34 -4.17 15.39
CA LEU A 179 -10.71 -3.75 15.17
C LEU A 179 -11.41 -3.60 16.52
N GLN A 180 -11.90 -2.40 16.80
CA GLN A 180 -12.75 -2.10 17.95
C GLN A 180 -14.10 -1.59 17.44
N ILE A 181 -15.18 -2.10 18.04
CA ILE A 181 -16.56 -1.77 17.67
C ILE A 181 -17.28 -1.35 18.95
N GLU A 182 -17.77 -0.11 18.97
CA GLU A 182 -18.46 0.47 20.11
C GLU A 182 -19.86 0.93 19.70
N GLU A 183 -20.89 0.45 20.37
CA GLU A 183 -22.26 0.95 20.19
C GLU A 183 -22.36 2.37 20.76
N ASP A 184 -22.80 3.33 19.94
CA ASP A 184 -23.13 4.68 20.41
C ASP A 184 -24.54 4.67 21.01
N ARG A 185 -24.59 4.59 22.35
CA ARG A 185 -25.83 4.56 23.13
C ARG A 185 -26.40 5.94 23.44
N ASN A 186 -25.69 7.01 23.09
CA ASN A 186 -26.16 8.38 23.34
C ASN A 186 -27.20 8.81 22.29
N GLN A 187 -27.21 8.15 21.13
CA GLN A 187 -28.22 8.31 20.10
C GLN A 187 -29.47 7.50 20.45
N LYS A 188 -30.63 8.15 20.48
CA LYS A 188 -31.92 7.45 20.50
C LYS A 188 -32.36 7.30 19.05
N PRO A 189 -32.37 6.09 18.47
CA PRO A 189 -32.85 5.91 17.12
C PRO A 189 -34.37 6.17 17.10
N GLU A 190 -34.78 7.39 16.74
CA GLU A 190 -36.20 7.70 16.49
C GLU A 190 -36.66 7.16 15.13
N ILE A 191 -35.74 6.71 14.28
CA ILE A 191 -36.00 6.25 12.92
C ILE A 191 -35.29 4.90 12.68
N ARG A 192 -36.04 3.90 12.18
CA ARG A 192 -35.58 2.64 11.54
C ARG A 192 -35.03 1.45 12.36
N ASN A 193 -35.18 1.36 13.69
CA ASN A 193 -34.69 0.19 14.46
C ASN A 193 -33.19 -0.14 14.23
N GLN A 194 -32.41 0.82 13.74
CA GLN A 194 -30.98 0.68 13.49
C GLN A 194 -30.20 1.11 14.73
N LYS A 195 -29.05 0.48 14.95
CA LYS A 195 -28.08 0.87 15.98
C LYS A 195 -26.91 1.58 15.32
N LEU A 196 -26.36 2.57 16.01
CA LEU A 196 -25.17 3.27 15.54
C LEU A 196 -23.93 2.66 16.21
N PHE A 197 -22.94 2.31 15.40
CA PHE A 197 -21.66 1.81 15.87
C PHE A 197 -20.54 2.72 15.41
N LYS A 198 -19.59 2.99 16.31
CA LYS A 198 -18.29 3.54 15.96
C LYS A 198 -17.32 2.38 15.74
N LEU A 199 -16.74 2.35 14.56
CA LEU A 199 -15.70 1.39 14.17
C LEU A 199 -14.36 2.09 14.29
N THR A 200 -13.40 1.47 14.97
CA THR A 200 -12.00 1.90 15.01
C THR A 200 -11.13 0.79 14.44
N VAL A 201 -10.47 1.06 13.32
CA VAL A 201 -9.48 0.17 12.69
C VAL A 201 -8.10 0.78 12.86
N ARG A 202 -7.18 0.06 13.49
CA ARG A 202 -5.76 0.46 13.61
C ARG A 202 -4.89 -0.51 12.83
N VAL A 203 -4.00 0.03 12.00
CA VAL A 203 -2.98 -0.75 11.29
C VAL A 203 -1.63 -0.36 11.84
N LYS A 204 -0.85 -1.33 12.33
CA LYS A 204 0.45 -1.13 12.95
C LYS A 204 1.53 -1.90 12.21
N ASN A 205 2.66 -1.24 11.94
CA ASN A 205 3.87 -1.90 11.49
C ASN A 205 4.76 -2.24 12.70
N LEU A 206 4.84 -3.53 13.02
CA LEU A 206 5.62 -4.07 14.13
C LEU A 206 6.86 -4.83 13.65
N THR A 207 7.26 -4.62 12.39
CA THR A 207 8.47 -5.23 11.82
C THR A 207 9.69 -4.92 12.69
N ALA A 208 10.47 -5.93 13.00
CA ALA A 208 11.71 -5.74 13.72
C ALA A 208 12.74 -5.05 12.82
N LEU A 209 13.26 -3.90 13.24
CA LEU A 209 14.37 -3.23 12.56
C LEU A 209 15.53 -3.02 13.54
N GLU A 210 16.62 -3.76 13.31
CA GLU A 210 17.84 -3.67 14.11
C GLU A 210 18.61 -2.38 13.81
N ASN A 211 19.30 -1.86 14.83
CA ASN A 211 20.09 -0.63 14.73
C ASN A 211 19.32 0.55 14.11
N ALA A 212 18.01 0.66 14.39
CA ALA A 212 17.10 1.59 13.71
C ALA A 212 17.51 3.07 13.71
N LYS A 213 18.38 3.50 14.64
CA LYS A 213 18.96 4.85 14.67
C LYS A 213 19.97 5.10 13.53
N GLU A 214 20.65 4.05 13.09
CA GLU A 214 21.70 4.08 12.07
C GLU A 214 21.14 3.79 10.67
N GLN A 215 19.94 3.23 10.59
CA GLN A 215 19.24 2.94 9.34
C GLN A 215 18.87 4.24 8.61
N SER A 216 19.06 4.24 7.30
CA SER A 216 18.55 5.34 6.47
C SER A 216 17.02 5.25 6.36
N ARG A 217 16.41 6.32 5.85
CA ARG A 217 14.98 6.29 5.51
C ARG A 217 14.67 5.27 4.43
N ASP A 218 15.54 5.14 3.43
CA ASP A 218 15.32 4.21 2.31
C ASP A 218 15.42 2.76 2.77
N ASP A 219 16.29 2.45 3.74
CA ASP A 219 16.36 1.13 4.37
C ASP A 219 15.08 0.81 5.14
N ALA A 220 14.60 1.76 5.95
CA ALA A 220 13.36 1.59 6.71
C ALA A 220 12.13 1.42 5.80
N LEU A 221 12.12 2.06 4.63
CA LEU A 221 11.03 1.93 3.65
C LEU A 221 10.89 0.53 3.06
N LEU A 222 11.98 -0.25 2.96
CA LEU A 222 11.90 -1.64 2.54
C LEU A 222 11.13 -2.52 3.53
N HIS A 223 11.06 -2.10 4.80
CA HIS A 223 10.32 -2.76 5.89
C HIS A 223 8.98 -2.06 6.19
N SER A 224 8.55 -1.12 5.34
CA SER A 224 7.37 -0.28 5.59
C SER A 224 6.14 -0.74 4.82
N LEU A 225 4.96 -0.44 5.36
CA LEU A 225 3.71 -0.50 4.60
C LEU A 225 3.52 0.84 3.90
N VAL A 226 3.72 0.89 2.59
CA VAL A 226 3.70 2.15 1.84
C VAL A 226 2.30 2.40 1.26
N SER A 227 1.83 3.65 1.31
CA SER A 227 0.49 4.02 0.82
C SER A 227 -0.64 3.18 1.44
N THR A 228 -0.53 2.95 2.75
CA THR A 228 -1.49 2.13 3.50
C THR A 228 -2.86 2.77 3.49
N HIS A 229 -3.89 2.00 3.14
CA HIS A 229 -5.28 2.42 3.21
C HIS A 229 -6.19 1.27 3.67
N THR A 230 -7.39 1.62 4.12
CA THR A 230 -8.41 0.69 4.62
C THR A 230 -9.69 0.84 3.82
N ILE A 231 -10.22 -0.28 3.33
CA ILE A 231 -11.52 -0.38 2.67
C ILE A 231 -12.45 -1.09 3.65
N LEU A 232 -13.61 -0.50 3.92
CA LEU A 232 -14.67 -1.10 4.71
C LEU A 232 -15.91 -1.23 3.84
N SER A 233 -16.54 -2.41 3.87
CA SER A 233 -17.82 -2.63 3.19
C SER A 233 -18.82 -3.30 4.12
N ALA A 234 -20.07 -2.87 4.06
CA ALA A 234 -21.15 -3.40 4.87
C ALA A 234 -22.26 -3.97 3.98
N THR A 235 -22.75 -5.16 4.33
CA THR A 235 -24.02 -5.67 3.78
C THR A 235 -25.12 -5.39 4.81
N ASP A 236 -26.28 -4.92 4.36
CA ASP A 236 -27.41 -4.55 5.24
C ASP A 236 -27.05 -3.52 6.33
N GLY A 237 -26.10 -2.62 6.04
CA GLY A 237 -25.69 -1.50 6.88
C GLY A 237 -25.30 -0.28 6.05
N GLU A 238 -25.32 0.90 6.66
CA GLU A 238 -25.02 2.17 5.99
C GLU A 238 -23.98 2.99 6.78
N PHE A 239 -22.86 3.32 6.14
CA PHE A 239 -21.84 4.21 6.68
C PHE A 239 -22.33 5.66 6.70
N VAL A 240 -21.90 6.42 7.70
CA VAL A 240 -22.20 7.86 7.80
C VAL A 240 -21.08 8.66 7.15
N SER A 241 -21.43 9.63 6.30
CA SER A 241 -20.45 10.60 5.78
C SER A 241 -19.82 11.38 6.93
N LEU A 242 -18.49 11.43 6.97
CA LEU A 242 -17.77 12.27 7.94
C LEU A 242 -17.62 13.72 7.47
N LEU A 243 -17.84 13.99 6.18
CA LEU A 243 -17.73 15.31 5.57
C LEU A 243 -19.07 16.05 5.61
N GLU A 244 -20.15 15.35 5.25
CA GLU A 244 -21.51 15.87 5.20
C GLU A 244 -22.44 15.00 6.09
N PRO A 245 -22.22 14.98 7.42
CA PRO A 245 -23.03 14.17 8.32
C PRO A 245 -24.45 14.71 8.46
N PRO A 246 -25.46 13.84 8.62
CA PRO A 246 -26.79 14.23 9.06
C PRO A 246 -26.75 15.04 10.36
N ASP A 247 -27.66 16.01 10.51
CA ASP A 247 -27.72 16.93 11.66
C ASP A 247 -27.66 16.22 13.02
N GLU A 248 -28.36 15.10 13.14
CA GLU A 248 -28.47 14.28 14.35
C GLU A 248 -27.15 13.56 14.70
N LEU A 249 -26.29 13.30 13.70
CA LEU A 249 -25.05 12.53 13.85
C LEU A 249 -23.79 13.42 13.93
N ARG A 250 -23.93 14.74 13.84
CA ARG A 250 -22.79 15.69 13.86
C ARG A 250 -21.88 15.54 15.07
N GLU A 251 -22.45 15.34 16.25
CA GLU A 251 -21.67 15.17 17.48
C GLU A 251 -20.89 13.85 17.48
N ALA A 252 -21.51 12.76 17.03
CA ALA A 252 -20.86 11.46 16.92
C ALA A 252 -19.71 11.49 15.90
N VAL A 253 -19.92 12.14 14.75
CA VAL A 253 -18.88 12.32 13.73
C VAL A 253 -17.73 13.20 14.22
N ALA A 254 -18.03 14.28 14.96
CA ALA A 254 -17.00 15.13 15.55
C ALA A 254 -16.17 14.43 16.64
N ALA A 255 -16.69 13.33 17.22
CA ALA A 255 -15.97 12.48 18.16
C ALA A 255 -14.98 11.52 17.48
N CYS A 256 -15.13 11.24 16.18
CA CYS A 256 -14.18 10.41 15.43
C CYS A 256 -12.77 11.04 15.41
N ARG A 257 -11.76 10.17 15.50
CA ARG A 257 -10.34 10.53 15.46
C ARG A 257 -9.63 9.69 14.41
N ASN A 258 -9.31 10.33 13.29
CA ASN A 258 -8.54 9.73 12.20
C ASN A 258 -7.10 10.21 12.25
N THR A 259 -6.14 9.29 12.18
CA THR A 259 -4.71 9.58 12.24
C THR A 259 -4.03 9.01 11.00
N GLY A 260 -3.43 9.88 10.19
CA GLY A 260 -2.73 9.51 8.96
C GLY A 260 -3.65 9.10 7.80
N THR A 261 -4.96 9.33 7.92
CA THR A 261 -5.97 8.89 6.94
C THR A 261 -7.22 9.77 6.96
N TYR A 262 -7.99 9.71 5.88
CA TYR A 262 -9.23 10.47 5.65
C TYR A 262 -10.31 9.53 5.11
N PRO A 263 -11.24 9.05 5.97
CA PRO A 263 -12.33 8.18 5.56
C PRO A 263 -13.39 8.96 4.78
N VAL A 264 -13.77 8.44 3.62
CA VAL A 264 -14.82 8.98 2.75
C VAL A 264 -15.72 7.87 2.26
N LEU A 265 -17.00 8.18 2.02
CA LEU A 265 -17.89 7.26 1.31
C LEU A 265 -17.35 7.00 -0.09
N ALA A 266 -17.42 5.76 -0.54
CA ALA A 266 -16.92 5.36 -1.84
C ALA A 266 -17.90 4.41 -2.52
N GLY A 267 -17.89 4.38 -3.86
CA GLY A 267 -18.88 3.66 -4.65
C GLY A 267 -19.71 4.60 -5.51
N THR A 268 -20.89 4.13 -5.92
CA THR A 268 -21.84 4.93 -6.70
C THR A 268 -22.39 6.07 -5.84
N ASP A 269 -22.55 7.27 -6.41
CA ASP A 269 -23.13 8.40 -5.68
C ASP A 269 -24.48 8.04 -5.02
N GLY A 270 -24.61 8.39 -3.75
CA GLY A 270 -25.76 8.07 -2.90
C GLY A 270 -25.74 6.67 -2.25
N THR A 271 -24.81 5.77 -2.59
CA THR A 271 -24.68 4.49 -1.87
C THR A 271 -23.85 4.65 -0.61
N ARG A 272 -24.18 3.93 0.46
CA ARG A 272 -23.52 4.08 1.77
C ARG A 272 -22.98 2.75 2.29
N ASP A 273 -22.77 1.79 1.42
CA ASP A 273 -22.32 0.43 1.72
C ASP A 273 -20.80 0.28 1.75
N CYS A 274 -20.03 1.28 1.30
CA CYS A 274 -18.58 1.24 1.26
C CYS A 274 -17.93 2.54 1.74
N MET A 275 -16.78 2.40 2.40
CA MET A 275 -15.93 3.49 2.86
C MET A 275 -14.47 3.22 2.49
N LEU A 276 -13.81 4.23 1.93
CA LEU A 276 -12.38 4.23 1.66
C LEU A 276 -11.70 5.20 2.63
N SER A 277 -10.78 4.68 3.44
CA SER A 277 -9.93 5.46 4.34
C SER A 277 -8.51 5.46 3.78
N SER A 278 -8.11 6.59 3.20
CA SER A 278 -6.84 6.72 2.49
C SER A 278 -5.96 7.83 3.08
N PRO A 279 -4.64 7.79 2.88
CA PRO A 279 -3.73 8.82 3.38
C PRO A 279 -3.79 10.13 2.58
N ILE A 280 -4.59 10.16 1.51
CA ILE A 280 -4.85 11.33 0.66
C ILE A 280 -6.24 11.88 1.00
N ILE A 281 -6.36 13.20 1.04
CA ILE A 281 -7.63 13.87 1.30
C ILE A 281 -8.51 13.75 0.05
N LEU A 282 -9.64 13.08 0.20
CA LEU A 282 -10.65 12.91 -0.84
C LEU A 282 -11.97 13.53 -0.39
N TYR A 283 -12.90 13.68 -1.32
CA TYR A 283 -14.31 13.92 -1.04
C TYR A 283 -15.08 12.59 -1.12
N ASP A 284 -16.30 12.58 -0.59
CA ASP A 284 -17.21 11.44 -0.78
C ASP A 284 -17.42 11.17 -2.28
N TYR A 285 -17.54 9.90 -2.61
CA TYR A 285 -17.69 9.37 -3.97
C TYR A 285 -16.57 9.82 -4.92
N PRO A 286 -15.28 9.62 -4.55
CA PRO A 286 -14.17 10.03 -5.39
C PRO A 286 -14.25 9.33 -6.76
N GLN A 287 -13.92 10.07 -7.81
CA GLN A 287 -13.96 9.57 -9.19
C GLN A 287 -12.55 9.55 -9.77
N ILE A 288 -12.22 8.49 -10.50
CA ILE A 288 -11.00 8.44 -11.30
C ILE A 288 -11.22 9.32 -12.54
N ALA A 289 -10.33 10.28 -12.76
CA ALA A 289 -10.37 11.11 -13.96
C ALA A 289 -10.22 10.22 -15.21
N ALA A 290 -10.97 10.53 -16.28
CA ALA A 290 -10.96 9.73 -17.50
C ALA A 290 -9.56 9.62 -18.15
N GLU A 291 -8.69 10.61 -17.92
CA GLU A 291 -7.31 10.63 -18.38
C GLU A 291 -6.38 9.65 -17.63
N SER A 292 -6.79 9.13 -16.48
CA SER A 292 -6.02 8.21 -15.63
C SER A 292 -6.50 6.75 -15.70
N ALA A 293 -7.40 6.43 -16.63
CA ALA A 293 -8.06 5.12 -16.74
C ALA A 293 -7.21 4.02 -17.40
N GLY A 294 -5.94 4.28 -17.71
CA GLY A 294 -5.01 3.26 -18.19
C GLY A 294 -4.29 2.60 -17.02
N ASP A 295 -4.41 1.27 -16.90
CA ASP A 295 -3.55 0.44 -16.03
C ASP A 295 -2.11 0.47 -16.57
N LEU A 296 -1.40 1.58 -16.39
CA LEU A 296 -0.01 1.79 -16.82
C LEU A 296 1.02 1.04 -15.94
N PHE A 297 0.57 0.03 -15.19
CA PHE A 297 1.29 -0.50 -14.03
C PHE A 297 1.52 -2.02 -14.09
N ASP A 298 1.60 -2.61 -15.29
CA ASP A 298 2.11 -3.96 -15.44
C ASP A 298 3.64 -3.97 -15.65
N GLY A 299 4.32 -4.98 -15.09
CA GLY A 299 5.79 -5.05 -15.06
C GLY A 299 6.47 -5.20 -16.42
N ALA A 300 5.74 -5.59 -17.47
CA ALA A 300 6.29 -5.79 -18.82
C ALA A 300 6.16 -4.53 -19.68
N GLU A 301 5.04 -3.81 -19.58
CA GLU A 301 4.82 -2.50 -20.21
C GLU A 301 5.75 -1.44 -19.59
N ILE A 302 6.13 -1.59 -18.31
CA ILE A 302 7.14 -0.75 -17.67
C ILE A 302 8.48 -0.82 -18.43
N ASP A 303 9.00 -2.01 -18.75
CA ASP A 303 10.29 -2.16 -19.44
C ASP A 303 10.31 -1.53 -20.86
N GLU A 304 9.22 -1.61 -21.60
CA GLU A 304 9.09 -1.00 -22.93
C GLU A 304 9.08 0.54 -22.87
N ILE A 305 8.33 1.12 -21.93
CA ILE A 305 8.26 2.58 -21.78
C ILE A 305 9.57 3.13 -21.18
N LEU A 306 10.27 2.36 -20.33
CA LEU A 306 11.62 2.69 -19.86
C LEU A 306 12.63 2.76 -21.01
N THR A 307 12.59 1.78 -21.91
CA THR A 307 13.45 1.74 -23.09
C THR A 307 13.22 2.98 -23.96
N LEU A 308 11.95 3.32 -24.24
CA LEU A 308 11.59 4.51 -25.02
C LEU A 308 12.05 5.82 -24.37
N ARG A 309 12.01 5.92 -23.04
CA ARG A 309 12.41 7.14 -22.32
C ARG A 309 13.92 7.30 -22.24
N ILE A 310 14.69 6.22 -22.14
CA ILE A 310 16.16 6.23 -22.15
C ILE A 310 16.71 6.59 -23.54
N MET A 311 16.02 6.20 -24.62
CA MET A 311 16.35 6.68 -25.98
C MET A 311 16.25 8.20 -26.11
N THR A 312 15.52 8.86 -25.21
CA THR A 312 15.40 10.33 -25.14
C THR A 312 16.30 11.00 -24.11
N MET A 313 17.10 10.22 -23.35
CA MET A 313 18.06 10.74 -22.37
C MET A 313 19.38 11.19 -23.02
N THR A 314 19.98 12.24 -22.50
CA THR A 314 21.28 12.73 -22.97
C THR A 314 22.42 11.83 -22.47
N ASP A 315 23.58 11.84 -23.13
CA ASP A 315 24.70 10.95 -22.75
C ASP A 315 25.28 11.24 -21.34
N GLU A 316 25.17 12.49 -20.85
CA GLU A 316 25.48 12.84 -19.45
C GLU A 316 24.50 12.24 -18.42
N GLU A 317 23.33 11.75 -18.87
CA GLU A 317 22.31 11.16 -18.00
C GLU A 317 22.38 9.62 -18.02
N LYS A 318 23.17 9.04 -18.92
CA LYS A 318 23.41 7.58 -19.05
C LYS A 318 24.62 7.10 -18.26
N HIS A 319 25.41 8.02 -17.69
CA HIS A 319 26.65 7.78 -16.95
C HIS A 319 26.57 8.40 -15.55
#